data_AF-A0A645B018-F1
#
_entry.id   AF-A0A645B018-F1
#
_cell.length_a   1.000
_cell.length_b   1.000
_cell.length_c   1.000
_cell.angle_alpha   90.00
_cell.angle_beta   90.00
_cell.angle_gamma   90.00
#
_symmetry.space_group_name_H-M   'P 1'
#
loop_
_entity.id
_entity.type
_entity.pdbx_description
1 polymer ?
#
loop_
_entity_poly.entity_id
_entity_poly.type
_entity_poly.pdbx_seq_one_letter_code
_entity_poly.pdbx_strand_id
1 'polypeptide(L)'
;MPEEEKQDIQLHFRVTRREKEIIDQKMAQMGTKRLGVYLRKMAIDGYVVKLDLPEVRELVSLLRYAGNNLNQLTKVAHTTGCIYREEIGRLEEMFEEVLSKTNEMLIVLRKVDE
;
A
#
# COMPACT_ATOMS: atom_id res chain seq x y z
N MET A 1 -48.79 4.02 7.87
CA MET A 1 -47.75 3.01 8.16
C MET A 1 -46.75 3.11 7.04
N PRO A 2 -45.44 3.30 7.27
CA PRO A 2 -44.51 3.31 6.16
C PRO A 2 -44.51 1.92 5.54
N GLU A 3 -44.74 1.83 4.23
CA GLU A 3 -44.66 0.57 3.50
C GLU A 3 -43.23 0.03 3.67
N GLU A 4 -43.09 -1.24 4.07
CA GLU A 4 -41.79 -1.90 4.13
C GLU A 4 -41.19 -1.90 2.72
N GLU A 5 -40.15 -1.09 2.53
CA GLU A 5 -39.46 -0.94 1.25
C GLU A 5 -38.88 -2.30 0.83
N LYS A 6 -39.41 -2.87 -0.25
CA LYS A 6 -39.00 -4.19 -0.75
C LYS A 6 -37.74 -4.05 -1.58
N GLN A 7 -36.88 -5.06 -1.52
CA GLN A 7 -35.64 -5.13 -2.30
C GLN A 7 -35.94 -5.66 -3.72
N ASP A 8 -36.60 -4.84 -4.53
CA ASP A 8 -37.04 -5.17 -5.90
C ASP A 8 -36.01 -4.78 -6.99
N ILE A 9 -35.00 -3.98 -6.64
CA ILE A 9 -33.93 -3.57 -7.55
C ILE A 9 -32.88 -4.68 -7.70
N GLN A 10 -32.64 -5.13 -8.94
CA GLN A 10 -31.64 -6.14 -9.26
C GLN A 10 -30.35 -5.52 -9.82
N LEU A 11 -29.20 -5.85 -9.21
CA LEU A 11 -27.87 -5.46 -9.69
C LEU A 11 -27.17 -6.65 -10.35
N HIS A 12 -26.69 -6.46 -11.58
CA HIS A 12 -25.92 -7.47 -12.32
C HIS A 12 -24.51 -6.97 -12.61
N PHE A 13 -23.52 -7.82 -12.38
CA PHE A 13 -22.14 -7.57 -12.75
C PHE A 13 -21.48 -8.87 -13.21
N ARG A 14 -20.52 -8.73 -14.12
CA ARG A 14 -19.75 -9.87 -14.65
C ARG A 14 -18.48 -10.02 -13.82
N VAL A 15 -18.14 -11.26 -13.49
CA VAL A 15 -16.90 -11.61 -12.79
C VAL A 15 -16.19 -12.72 -13.53
N THR A 16 -14.87 -12.71 -13.44
CA THR A 16 -14.01 -13.83 -13.80
C THR A 16 -14.16 -14.96 -12.78
N ARG A 17 -13.73 -16.18 -13.15
CA ARG A 17 -13.74 -17.34 -12.23
C ARG A 17 -12.94 -17.06 -10.95
N ARG A 18 -11.77 -16.42 -11.09
CA ARG A 18 -10.91 -16.06 -9.97
C ARG A 18 -11.57 -15.07 -9.01
N GLU A 19 -12.23 -14.04 -9.54
CA GLU A 19 -12.96 -13.08 -8.71
C GLU A 19 -14.11 -13.75 -7.96
N LYS A 20 -14.80 -14.70 -8.61
CA LYS A 20 -15.87 -15.48 -7.97
C LYS A 20 -15.34 -16.33 -6.81
N GLU A 21 -14.20 -17.00 -6.98
CA GLU A 21 -13.56 -17.79 -5.91
C GLU A 21 -13.19 -16.91 -4.70
N ILE A 22 -12.63 -15.72 -4.95
CA ILE A 22 -12.28 -14.77 -3.88
C ILE A 22 -13.54 -14.28 -3.15
N ILE A 23 -14.60 -13.97 -3.88
CA ILE A 23 -15.89 -13.56 -3.31
C ILE A 23 -16.45 -14.67 -2.42
N ASP A 24 -16.41 -15.93 -2.88
CA ASP A 24 -16.94 -17.06 -2.11
C ASP A 24 -16.11 -17.35 -0.84
N GLN A 25 -14.78 -17.21 -0.91
CA GLN A 25 -13.91 -17.30 0.27
C GLN A 25 -14.21 -16.21 1.30
N LYS A 26 -14.32 -14.95 0.87
CA LYS A 26 -14.65 -13.82 1.77
C LYS A 26 -16.07 -13.94 2.34
N MET A 27 -17.00 -14.46 1.55
CA MET A 27 -18.36 -14.75 1.99
C MET A 27 -18.38 -15.83 3.08
N ALA A 28 -17.56 -16.88 2.95
CA ALA A 28 -17.43 -17.90 3.97
C ALA A 28 -16.87 -17.35 5.29
N GLN A 29 -15.95 -16.39 5.24
CA GLN A 29 -15.40 -15.72 6.44
C GLN A 29 -16.47 -14.94 7.21
N MET A 30 -17.47 -14.39 6.52
CA MET A 30 -18.63 -13.72 7.14
C MET A 30 -19.72 -14.68 7.63
N GLY A 31 -19.52 -16.00 7.53
CA GLY A 31 -20.48 -17.01 7.99
C GLY A 31 -21.81 -17.04 7.23
N THR A 32 -21.87 -16.38 6.06
CA THR A 32 -23.10 -16.26 5.28
C THR A 32 -23.04 -17.14 4.04
N LYS A 33 -24.13 -17.86 3.72
CA LYS A 33 -24.23 -18.70 2.49
C LYS A 33 -24.95 -18.01 1.33
N ARG A 34 -25.53 -16.82 1.58
CA ARG A 34 -26.32 -16.05 0.61
C ARG A 34 -25.48 -14.91 0.04
N LEU A 35 -25.14 -15.01 -1.25
CA LEU A 35 -24.33 -14.01 -1.94
C LEU A 35 -24.93 -12.60 -1.89
N GLY A 36 -26.25 -12.47 -2.03
CA GLY A 36 -26.92 -11.16 -1.96
C GLY A 36 -26.81 -10.49 -0.59
N VAL A 37 -26.77 -11.26 0.49
CA VAL A 37 -26.56 -10.73 1.85
C VAL A 37 -25.11 -10.27 2.02
N TYR A 38 -24.15 -11.08 1.56
CA TYR A 38 -22.73 -10.72 1.58
C TYR A 38 -22.45 -9.44 0.79
N LEU A 39 -22.87 -9.39 -0.47
CA LEU A 39 -22.61 -8.25 -1.35
C LEU A 39 -23.28 -6.98 -0.84
N ARG A 40 -24.51 -7.06 -0.31
CA ARG A 40 -25.19 -5.89 0.24
C ARG A 40 -24.53 -5.39 1.51
N LYS A 41 -24.15 -6.28 2.43
CA LYS A 41 -23.38 -5.93 3.62
C LYS A 41 -22.07 -5.24 3.23
N MET A 42 -21.35 -5.77 2.24
CA MET A 42 -20.10 -5.15 1.77
C MET A 42 -20.31 -3.84 0.99
N ALA A 43 -21.41 -3.69 0.25
CA ALA A 43 -21.67 -2.47 -0.52
C ALA A 43 -22.24 -1.33 0.35
N ILE A 44 -22.94 -1.66 1.44
CA ILE A 44 -23.53 -0.68 2.38
C ILE A 44 -22.58 -0.39 3.54
N ASP A 45 -22.06 -1.43 4.19
CA ASP A 45 -21.23 -1.30 5.40
C ASP A 45 -19.72 -1.36 5.10
N GLY A 46 -19.33 -1.65 3.86
CA GLY A 46 -17.93 -1.67 3.48
C GLY A 46 -17.34 -0.27 3.49
N TYR A 47 -16.38 -0.03 4.38
CA TYR A 47 -15.57 1.18 4.33
C TYR A 47 -14.62 1.11 3.13
N VAL A 48 -14.77 2.04 2.19
CA VAL A 48 -13.79 2.23 1.11
C VAL A 48 -12.61 3.00 1.70
N VAL A 49 -11.60 2.26 2.17
CA VAL A 49 -10.35 2.87 2.62
C VAL A 49 -9.52 3.21 1.39
N LYS A 50 -9.57 4.47 0.97
CA LYS A 50 -8.59 5.01 0.02
C LYS A 50 -7.33 5.34 0.80
N LEU A 51 -6.45 4.35 0.93
CA LEU A 51 -5.14 4.54 1.54
C LEU A 51 -4.24 5.28 0.55
N ASP A 52 -4.31 6.60 0.58
CA ASP A 52 -3.33 7.46 -0.10
C ASP A 52 -2.19 7.68 0.89
N LEU A 53 -1.03 7.07 0.63
CA LEU A 53 0.19 7.21 1.42
C LEU A 53 1.26 7.92 0.58
N PRO A 54 1.09 9.21 0.29
CA PRO A 54 2.05 9.98 -0.49
C PRO A 54 3.45 9.95 0.13
N GLU A 55 3.54 9.86 1.47
CA GLU A 55 4.77 9.77 2.24
C GLU A 55 5.52 8.47 1.92
N VAL A 56 4.81 7.33 1.77
CA VAL A 56 5.44 6.05 1.41
C VAL A 56 6.03 6.12 0.00
N ARG A 57 5.35 6.81 -0.91
CA ARG A 57 5.85 7.03 -2.27
C ARG A 57 7.09 7.91 -2.28
N GLU A 58 7.16 8.90 -1.40
CA GLU A 58 8.33 9.77 -1.22
C GLU A 58 9.52 8.98 -0.68
N LEU A 59 9.32 8.12 0.34
CA LEU A 59 10.39 7.27 0.86
C LEU A 59 10.95 6.32 -0.20
N VAL A 60 10.08 5.65 -0.97
CA VAL A 60 10.52 4.76 -2.06
C VAL A 60 11.33 5.53 -3.10
N SER A 61 11.01 6.81 -3.33
CA SER A 61 11.75 7.66 -4.25
C SER A 61 13.15 8.00 -3.71
N LEU A 62 13.25 8.34 -2.41
CA LEU A 62 14.53 8.60 -1.75
C LEU A 62 15.42 7.36 -1.66
N LEU A 63 14.84 6.19 -1.36
CA LEU A 63 15.56 4.91 -1.38
C LEU A 63 16.12 4.58 -2.76
N ARG A 64 15.34 4.84 -3.83
CA ARG A 64 15.81 4.65 -5.21
C ARG A 64 16.95 5.61 -5.54
N TYR A 65 16.86 6.87 -5.09
CA TYR A 65 17.93 7.85 -5.26
C TYR A 65 19.20 7.41 -4.53
N ALA A 66 19.06 6.93 -3.29
CA ALA A 66 20.18 6.43 -2.50
C ALA A 66 20.85 5.20 -3.13
N GLY A 67 20.07 4.23 -3.61
CA GLY A 67 20.59 3.07 -4.33
C GLY A 67 21.30 3.44 -5.63
N ASN A 68 20.81 4.44 -6.36
CA ASN A 68 21.47 4.93 -7.58
C ASN A 68 22.83 5.56 -7.27
N ASN A 69 22.90 6.39 -6.23
CA ASN A 69 24.15 7.02 -5.80
C ASN A 69 25.16 5.99 -5.28
N LEU A 70 24.71 4.97 -4.54
CA LEU A 70 25.56 3.84 -4.15
C LEU A 70 26.11 3.11 -5.38
N ASN A 71 25.27 2.83 -6.39
CA ASN A 71 25.69 2.18 -7.62
C ASN A 71 26.71 3.03 -8.42
N GLN A 72 26.58 4.35 -8.39
CA GLN A 72 27.57 5.26 -8.98
C GLN A 72 28.91 5.18 -8.23
N LEU A 73 28.88 5.19 -6.89
CA LEU A 73 30.04 5.00 -6.03
C LEU A 73 30.76 3.67 -6.33
N THR A 74 30.01 2.59 -6.46
CA THR A 74 30.55 1.26 -6.82
C THR A 74 31.21 1.27 -8.20
N LYS A 75 30.62 1.94 -9.20
CA LYS A 75 31.23 2.09 -10.53
C LYS A 75 32.54 2.87 -10.48
N VAL A 76 32.59 3.97 -9.73
CA VAL A 76 33.82 4.76 -9.54
C VAL A 76 34.88 3.93 -8.81
N ALA A 77 34.51 3.23 -7.74
CA ALA A 77 35.41 2.34 -7.00
C ALA A 77 36.01 1.25 -7.90
N HIS A 78 35.19 0.62 -8.75
CA HIS A 78 35.65 -0.41 -9.70
C HIS A 78 36.54 0.15 -10.81
N THR A 79 36.29 1.38 -11.26
CA THR A 79 37.02 1.99 -12.39
C THR A 79 38.35 2.59 -11.93
N THR A 80 38.34 3.27 -10.78
CA THR A 80 39.47 4.07 -10.30
C THR A 80 40.26 3.36 -9.19
N GLY A 81 39.70 2.31 -8.57
CA GLY A 81 40.29 1.61 -7.42
C GLY A 81 40.28 2.43 -6.11
N CYS A 82 39.69 3.62 -6.12
CA CYS A 82 39.67 4.56 -5.01
C CYS A 82 38.28 5.18 -4.86
N ILE A 83 37.87 5.45 -3.63
CA ILE A 83 36.63 6.16 -3.29
C ILE A 83 37.04 7.42 -2.52
N TYR A 84 36.55 8.61 -2.92
CA TYR A 84 36.85 9.82 -2.18
C TYR A 84 35.96 9.92 -0.94
N ARG A 85 36.51 10.49 0.14
CA ARG A 85 35.84 10.59 1.44
C ARG A 85 34.58 11.46 1.36
N GLU A 86 34.59 12.43 0.44
CA GLU A 86 33.50 13.34 0.14
C GLU A 86 32.30 12.64 -0.52
N GLU A 87 32.50 11.59 -1.31
CA GLU A 87 31.36 10.77 -1.79
C GLU A 87 30.78 9.90 -0.69
N ILE A 88 31.62 9.36 0.21
CA ILE A 88 31.15 8.59 1.37
C ILE A 88 30.31 9.48 2.29
N GLY A 89 30.78 10.70 2.60
CA GLY A 89 30.03 11.65 3.42
C GLY A 89 28.68 12.03 2.80
N ARG A 90 28.63 12.25 1.48
CA ARG A 90 27.35 12.49 0.77
C ARG A 90 26.40 11.29 0.83
N LEU A 91 26.93 10.07 0.80
CA LEU A 91 26.14 8.86 0.96
C LEU A 91 25.60 8.74 2.39
N GLU A 92 26.42 9.04 3.41
CA GLU A 92 26.04 9.06 4.82
C GLU A 92 24.91 10.05 5.10
N GLU A 93 25.03 11.30 4.65
CA GLU A 93 23.99 12.35 4.80
C GLU A 93 22.65 11.93 4.19
N MET A 94 22.69 11.34 2.99
CA MET A 94 21.50 10.87 2.30
C MET A 94 20.87 9.64 2.99
N PHE A 95 21.67 8.77 3.60
CA PHE A 95 21.16 7.67 4.42
C PHE A 95 20.51 8.17 5.72
N GLU A 96 21.08 9.18 6.36
CA GLU A 96 20.46 9.83 7.53
C GLU A 96 19.10 10.45 7.17
N GLU A 97 18.98 11.11 6.01
CA GLU A 97 17.73 11.66 5.53
C GLU A 97 16.67 10.56 5.31
N VAL A 98 17.05 9.45 4.67
CA VAL A 98 16.18 8.28 4.48
C VAL A 98 15.70 7.70 5.82
N LEU A 99 16.60 7.56 6.81
CA LEU A 99 16.28 7.04 8.13
C LEU A 99 15.34 7.98 8.91
N SER A 100 15.55 9.29 8.82
CA SER A 100 14.66 10.28 9.42
C SER A 100 13.25 10.18 8.86
N LYS A 101 13.10 10.16 7.53
CA LYS A 101 11.78 10.04 6.90
C LYS A 101 11.10 8.70 7.16
N THR A 102 11.87 7.62 7.30
CA THR A 102 11.34 6.31 7.69
C THR A 102 10.76 6.35 9.10
N ASN A 103 11.45 6.98 10.06
CA ASN A 103 10.96 7.14 11.43
C ASN A 103 9.68 7.99 11.50
N GLU A 104 9.62 9.09 10.75
CA GLU A 104 8.41 9.92 10.63
C GLU A 104 7.22 9.11 10.11
N MET A 105 7.43 8.28 9.09
CA MET A 105 6.38 7.41 8.57
C MET A 105 5.97 6.30 9.55
N LEU A 106 6.90 5.68 10.28
CA LEU A 106 6.56 4.68 11.29
C LEU A 106 5.66 5.28 12.38
N ILE A 107 5.85 6.56 12.72
CA ILE A 107 4.97 7.29 13.64
C ILE A 107 3.58 7.50 13.04
N VAL A 108 3.48 7.82 11.74
CA VAL A 108 2.20 8.02 11.04
C VAL A 108 1.44 6.70 10.92
N LEU A 109 2.10 5.62 10.49
CA LEU A 109 1.49 4.29 10.35
C LEU A 109 1.03 3.73 11.69
N ARG A 110 1.76 3.96 12.79
CA ARG A 110 1.33 3.57 14.13
C ARG A 110 0.00 4.20 14.55
N LYS A 111 -0.36 5.37 14.03
CA LYS A 111 -1.65 6.03 14.29
C LYS A 111 -2.81 5.46 13.46
N VAL A 112 -2.51 4.67 12.43
CA VAL A 112 -3.53 4.03 11.58
C VAL A 112 -3.97 2.67 12.17
N ASP A 113 -3.17 2.09 13.07
CA ASP A 113 -3.47 0.84 13.78
C ASP A 113 -4.31 1.02 15.07
N GLU A 114 -4.56 2.26 15.52
CA GLU A 114 -5.46 2.62 16.65
C GLU A 114 -6.85 3.03 16.17
#